data_AF-A0A2M8NMV0-F1
#
_entry.id   AF-A0A2M8NMV0-F1
#
_cell.length_a   1.000
_cell.length_b   1.000
_cell.length_c   1.000
_cell.angle_alpha   90.00
_cell.angle_beta   90.00
_cell.angle_gamma   90.00
#
_symmetry.space_group_name_H-M   'P 1'
#
loop_
_entity.id
_entity.type
_entity.pdbx_description
1 polymer ?
#
loop_
_entity_poly.entity_id
_entity_poly.type
_entity_poly.pdbx_seq_one_letter_code
_entity_poly.pdbx_strand_id
1 'polypeptide(L)'
;YQSIDRLRNRFRCQDGEYRLMEWRCRRHGDWIYAVARDITDLGEIEKALQESEARYRSVVTSMSEGIVVHGKDGAIVTCNRAAERILGLTQEQMKGLTSVDPRWRAIHEDGSPFPGETHPAMVTLQTGKSVS
;
A
#
# COMPACT_ATOMS: atom_id res chain seq x y z
N TYR A 1 23.23 20.73 -23.82
CA TYR A 1 23.63 19.40 -24.32
C TYR A 1 23.18 18.37 -23.29
N GLN A 2 21.96 17.83 -23.42
CA GLN A 2 21.40 16.90 -22.44
C GLN A 2 21.89 15.48 -22.75
N SER A 3 22.68 14.91 -21.86
CA SER A 3 23.06 13.49 -21.85
C SER A 3 21.83 12.68 -21.42
N ILE A 4 21.30 11.84 -22.29
CA ILE A 4 20.32 10.81 -21.90
C ILE A 4 21.14 9.54 -21.61
N ASP A 5 21.26 9.22 -20.32
CA ASP A 5 22.39 8.45 -19.76
C ASP A 5 21.93 7.21 -18.98
N ARG A 6 20.70 6.71 -19.20
CA ARG A 6 20.18 5.52 -18.52
C ARG A 6 19.32 4.66 -19.43
N LEU A 7 19.84 3.51 -19.85
CA LEU A 7 19.11 2.49 -20.62
C LEU A 7 19.00 1.22 -19.81
N ARG A 8 17.82 0.59 -19.79
CA ARG A 8 17.63 -0.74 -19.19
C ARG A 8 17.26 -1.74 -20.27
N ASN A 9 17.93 -2.87 -20.30
CA ASN A 9 17.67 -3.94 -21.26
C ASN A 9 17.97 -5.29 -20.63
N ARG A 10 17.28 -6.33 -21.14
CA ARG A 10 17.48 -7.70 -20.71
C ARG A 10 18.50 -8.37 -21.61
N PHE A 11 19.51 -9.00 -21.02
CA PHE A 11 20.46 -9.84 -21.72
C PHE A 11 20.21 -11.30 -21.37
N ARG A 12 20.39 -12.18 -22.37
CA ARG A 12 20.42 -13.62 -22.15
C ARG A 12 21.87 -14.05 -22.04
N CYS A 13 22.23 -14.64 -20.91
CA CYS A 13 23.54 -15.20 -20.63
C CYS A 13 23.77 -16.49 -21.44
N GLN A 14 25.02 -16.96 -21.48
CA GLN A 14 25.40 -18.17 -22.21
C GLN A 14 24.72 -19.43 -21.63
N ASP A 15 24.45 -19.43 -20.34
CA ASP A 15 23.69 -20.46 -19.61
C ASP A 15 22.16 -20.38 -19.81
N GLY A 16 21.67 -19.38 -20.54
CA GLY A 16 20.25 -19.16 -20.80
C GLY A 16 19.52 -18.30 -19.77
N GLU A 17 20.18 -17.90 -18.69
CA GLU A 17 19.62 -16.99 -17.68
C GLU A 17 19.37 -15.59 -18.28
N TYR A 18 18.31 -14.91 -17.83
CA TYR A 18 18.07 -13.51 -18.20
C TYR A 18 18.53 -12.56 -17.10
N ARG A 19 19.39 -11.61 -17.45
CA ARG A 19 19.84 -10.56 -16.55
C ARG A 19 19.38 -9.20 -17.01
N LEU A 20 18.90 -8.40 -16.07
CA LEU A 20 18.52 -7.02 -16.34
C LEU A 20 19.76 -6.14 -16.16
N MET A 21 20.17 -5.48 -17.24
CA MET A 21 21.32 -4.59 -17.24
C MET A 21 20.87 -3.14 -17.33
N GLU A 22 21.39 -2.30 -16.45
CA GLU A 22 21.30 -0.83 -16.55
C GLU A 22 22.61 -0.29 -17.12
N TRP A 23 22.52 0.46 -18.21
CA TRP A 23 23.64 1.11 -18.87
C TRP A 23 23.65 2.59 -18.59
N ARG A 24 24.85 3.11 -18.35
CA ARG A 24 25.14 4.55 -18.42
C ARG A 24 26.15 4.77 -19.52
N CYS A 25 25.84 5.70 -20.43
CA CYS A 25 26.56 5.91 -21.67
C CYS A 25 26.95 7.38 -21.79
N ARG A 26 28.24 7.68 -21.62
CA ARG A 26 28.78 9.02 -21.81
C ARG A 26 29.59 9.12 -23.09
N ARG A 27 29.22 10.07 -23.95
CA ARG A 27 30.03 10.44 -25.11
C ARG A 27 31.20 11.33 -24.70
N HIS A 28 32.40 11.03 -25.19
CA HIS A 28 33.61 11.82 -25.02
C HIS A 28 34.36 11.94 -26.36
N GLY A 29 34.21 13.08 -27.03
CA GLY A 29 34.66 13.26 -28.41
C GLY A 29 33.97 12.28 -29.36
N ASP A 30 34.75 11.51 -30.10
CA ASP A 30 34.27 10.48 -31.02
C ASP A 30 34.01 9.12 -30.34
N TRP A 31 34.27 9.01 -29.04
CA TRP A 31 34.11 7.78 -28.27
C TRP A 31 32.84 7.80 -27.41
N ILE A 32 32.31 6.61 -27.13
CA ILE A 32 31.24 6.41 -26.14
C ILE A 32 31.76 5.45 -25.07
N TYR A 33 31.76 5.91 -23.83
CA TYR A 33 32.01 5.09 -22.66
C TYR A 33 30.68 4.56 -22.12
N ALA A 34 30.55 3.24 -22.05
CA ALA A 34 29.37 2.59 -21.50
C ALA A 34 29.76 1.75 -20.28
N VAL A 35 29.01 1.89 -19.19
CA VAL A 35 29.13 1.03 -18.00
C VAL A 35 27.81 0.32 -17.77
N ALA A 36 27.88 -0.98 -17.49
CA ALA A 36 26.71 -1.82 -17.23
C ALA A 36 26.66 -2.21 -15.75
N ARG A 37 25.46 -2.21 -15.17
CA ARG A 37 25.18 -2.76 -13.84
C ARG A 37 24.09 -3.81 -13.96
N ASP A 38 24.33 -4.98 -13.38
CA ASP A 38 23.30 -5.99 -13.18
C ASP A 38 22.33 -5.51 -12.10
N ILE A 39 21.05 -5.46 -12.44
CA ILE A 39 19.95 -5.02 -11.58
C ILE A 39 18.83 -6.07 -11.55
N THR A 40 19.15 -7.34 -11.82
CA THR A 40 18.19 -8.44 -11.83
C THR A 40 17.51 -8.58 -10.46
N ASP A 41 18.29 -8.67 -9.38
CA ASP A 41 17.78 -8.77 -8.01
C ASP A 41 16.83 -7.63 -7.64
N LEU A 42 17.18 -6.39 -8.03
CA LEU A 42 16.35 -5.23 -7.76
C LEU A 42 15.00 -5.33 -8.50
N GLY A 43 15.03 -5.76 -9.77
CA GLY A 43 13.81 -5.95 -10.56
C GLY A 43 12.92 -7.04 -10.01
N GLU A 44 13.49 -8.12 -9.47
CA GLU A 44 12.73 -9.21 -8.84
C GLU A 44 12.07 -8.77 -7.53
N ILE A 45 12.79 -8.01 -6.69
CA ILE A 45 12.24 -7.44 -5.45
C ILE A 45 11.10 -6.46 -5.78
N GLU A 46 11.29 -5.56 -6.75
CA GLU A 46 10.26 -4.61 -7.18
C GLU A 46 9.02 -5.34 -7.71
N LYS A 47 9.21 -6.39 -8.52
CA LYS A 47 8.11 -7.21 -9.06
C LYS A 47 7.36 -7.95 -7.96
N ALA A 48 8.08 -8.60 -7.04
CA ALA A 48 7.47 -9.31 -5.92
C ALA A 48 6.67 -8.36 -5.01
N LEU A 49 7.19 -7.16 -4.75
CA LEU A 49 6.47 -6.11 -4.02
C LEU A 49 5.19 -5.72 -4.77
N GLN A 50 5.28 -5.42 -6.06
CA GLN A 50 4.15 -5.03 -6.87
C GLN A 50 3.07 -6.11 -6.95
N GLU A 51 3.47 -7.38 -7.08
CA GLU A 51 2.55 -8.53 -7.06
C GLU A 51 1.87 -8.71 -5.70
N SER A 52 2.61 -8.53 -4.61
CA SER A 52 2.07 -8.58 -3.25
C SER A 52 1.06 -7.45 -3.00
N GLU A 53 1.40 -6.22 -3.38
CA GLU A 53 0.50 -5.07 -3.28
C GLU A 53 -0.77 -5.24 -4.14
N ALA A 54 -0.62 -5.74 -5.36
CA ALA A 54 -1.75 -6.03 -6.24
C ALA A 54 -2.66 -7.11 -5.64
N ARG A 55 -2.08 -8.18 -5.09
CA ARG A 55 -2.82 -9.25 -4.41
C ARG A 55 -3.56 -8.72 -3.19
N TYR A 56 -2.88 -7.99 -2.32
CA TYR A 56 -3.49 -7.35 -1.14
C TYR A 56 -4.66 -6.45 -1.54
N ARG A 57 -4.47 -5.56 -2.52
CA ARG A 57 -5.51 -4.68 -3.03
C ARG A 57 -6.69 -5.46 -3.59
N SER A 58 -6.43 -6.53 -4.35
CA SER A 58 -7.48 -7.38 -4.90
C SER A 58 -8.32 -8.03 -3.80
N VAL A 59 -7.67 -8.61 -2.78
CA VAL A 59 -8.35 -9.22 -1.64
C VAL A 59 -9.24 -8.19 -0.95
N VAL A 60 -8.66 -7.08 -0.50
CA VAL A 60 -9.37 -6.01 0.24
C VAL A 60 -10.54 -5.41 -0.55
N THR A 61 -10.41 -5.30 -1.87
CA THR A 61 -11.45 -4.73 -2.75
C THR A 61 -12.57 -5.73 -3.05
N SER A 62 -12.25 -7.03 -3.10
CA SER A 62 -13.23 -8.10 -3.37
C SER A 62 -14.05 -8.52 -2.14
N MET A 63 -13.58 -8.18 -0.93
CA MET A 63 -14.29 -8.50 0.31
C MET A 63 -15.64 -7.79 0.41
N SER A 64 -16.61 -8.49 0.99
CA SER A 64 -17.94 -7.93 1.26
C SER A 64 -17.97 -7.17 2.59
N GLU A 65 -17.02 -7.47 3.48
CA GLU A 65 -16.83 -6.83 4.76
C GLU A 65 -16.16 -5.46 4.62
N GLY A 66 -16.62 -4.51 5.44
CA GLY A 66 -16.04 -3.18 5.51
C GLY A 66 -14.72 -3.20 6.30
N ILE A 67 -13.66 -2.69 5.70
CA ILE A 67 -12.37 -2.49 6.36
C ILE A 67 -12.13 -0.99 6.50
N VAL A 68 -11.82 -0.56 7.73
CA VAL A 68 -11.45 0.80 8.08
C VAL A 68 -10.13 0.76 8.86
N VAL A 69 -9.18 1.60 8.46
CA VAL A 69 -7.85 1.68 9.08
C VAL A 69 -7.74 3.00 9.84
N HIS A 70 -7.43 2.89 11.13
CA HIS A 70 -7.21 4.04 12.00
C HIS A 70 -5.71 4.36 12.13
N GLY A 71 -5.39 5.65 12.21
CA GLY A 71 -4.08 6.17 12.54
C GLY A 71 -3.80 6.09 14.05
N LYS A 72 -2.60 6.52 14.45
CA LYS A 72 -2.18 6.55 15.87
C LYS A 72 -3.01 7.49 16.73
N ASP A 73 -3.63 8.49 16.11
CA ASP A 73 -4.55 9.46 16.72
C ASP A 73 -6.00 8.95 16.77
N GLY A 74 -6.27 7.72 16.31
CA GLY A 74 -7.60 7.14 16.23
C GLY A 74 -8.45 7.67 15.07
N ALA A 75 -7.88 8.51 14.19
CA ALA A 75 -8.57 9.02 13.01
C ALA A 75 -8.53 8.00 11.87
N ILE A 76 -9.60 7.90 11.09
CA ILE A 76 -9.64 7.04 9.90
C ILE A 76 -8.68 7.60 8.85
N VAL A 77 -7.73 6.77 8.42
CA VAL A 77 -6.72 7.09 7.40
C VAL A 77 -7.15 6.56 6.03
N THR A 78 -7.73 5.38 5.99
CA THR A 78 -8.22 4.75 4.76
C THR A 78 -9.30 3.71 5.04
N CYS A 79 -10.04 3.34 4.01
CA CYS A 79 -11.09 2.33 4.06
C CYS A 79 -11.22 1.63 2.70
N ASN A 80 -11.80 0.42 2.69
CA ASN A 80 -12.14 -0.25 1.43
C ASN A 80 -13.51 0.22 0.90
N ARG A 81 -13.82 -0.15 -0.35
CA ARG A 81 -15.09 0.21 -1.02
C ARG A 81 -16.31 -0.42 -0.33
N ALA A 82 -16.14 -1.59 0.29
CA ALA A 82 -17.22 -2.22 1.05
C ALA A 82 -17.60 -1.41 2.30
N ALA A 83 -16.63 -0.81 3.00
CA ALA A 83 -16.90 0.08 4.12
C ALA A 83 -17.70 1.30 3.68
N GLU A 84 -17.35 1.92 2.55
CA GLU A 84 -18.12 3.05 2.00
C GLU A 84 -19.58 2.66 1.73
N ARG A 85 -19.80 1.48 1.14
CA ARG A 85 -21.15 0.96 0.86
C ARG A 85 -21.93 0.63 2.13
N ILE A 86 -21.30 0.02 3.12
CA ILE A 86 -21.95 -0.39 4.38
C ILE A 86 -22.30 0.83 5.22
N LEU A 87 -21.38 1.79 5.32
CA LEU A 87 -21.52 2.97 6.17
C LEU A 87 -22.26 4.11 5.45
N GLY A 88 -22.40 4.06 4.12
CA GLY A 88 -23.07 5.08 3.32
C GLY A 88 -22.28 6.39 3.21
N LEU A 89 -20.97 6.35 3.47
CA LEU A 89 -20.07 7.50 3.46
C LEU A 89 -18.93 7.26 2.47
N THR A 90 -18.45 8.29 1.80
CA THR A 90 -17.22 8.19 1.00
C THR A 90 -15.99 8.18 1.90
N GLN A 91 -14.87 7.67 1.38
CA GLN A 91 -13.59 7.72 2.07
C GLN A 91 -13.22 9.14 2.50
N GLU A 92 -13.47 10.15 1.65
CA GLU A 92 -13.19 11.55 1.98
C GLU A 92 -14.04 12.05 3.15
N GLN A 93 -15.31 11.64 3.22
CA GLN A 93 -16.20 11.98 4.32
C GLN A 93 -15.81 11.27 5.62
N MET A 94 -15.28 10.05 5.53
CA MET A 94 -14.80 9.29 6.69
C MET A 94 -13.42 9.71 7.17
N LYS A 95 -12.58 10.25 6.29
CA LYS A 95 -11.20 10.62 6.63
C LYS A 95 -11.19 11.65 7.76
N GLY A 96 -10.40 11.38 8.79
CA GLY A 96 -10.34 12.26 9.98
C GLY A 96 -11.43 12.01 11.02
N LEU A 97 -12.49 11.24 10.69
CA LEU A 97 -13.45 10.80 11.71
C LEU A 97 -12.80 9.80 12.64
N THR A 98 -13.21 9.80 13.90
CA THR A 98 -12.74 8.84 14.90
C THR A 98 -13.84 7.86 15.23
N SER A 99 -13.45 6.73 15.82
CA SER A 99 -14.40 5.69 16.26
C SER A 99 -15.41 6.19 17.31
N VAL A 100 -15.09 7.28 18.01
CA VAL A 100 -15.94 7.94 19.01
C VAL A 100 -16.86 9.02 18.43
N ASP A 101 -16.84 9.26 17.11
CA ASP A 101 -17.67 10.31 16.51
C ASP A 101 -19.17 9.99 16.73
N PRO A 102 -19.96 10.94 17.29
CA PRO A 102 -21.36 10.71 17.62
C PRO A 102 -22.23 10.38 16.39
N ARG A 103 -21.76 10.67 15.16
CA ARG A 103 -22.44 10.28 13.91
C ARG A 103 -22.57 8.77 13.74
N TRP A 104 -21.67 7.99 14.32
CA TRP A 104 -21.68 6.53 14.17
C TRP A 104 -22.84 5.87 14.91
N ARG A 105 -23.33 6.48 16.00
CA ARG A 105 -24.40 5.95 16.88
C ARG A 105 -24.26 4.43 17.06
N ALA A 106 -23.05 3.99 17.37
CA ALA A 106 -22.75 2.57 17.46
C ALA A 106 -23.65 1.92 18.52
N ILE A 107 -24.16 0.74 18.20
CA ILE A 107 -25.00 -0.06 19.09
C ILE A 107 -24.46 -1.48 19.11
N HIS A 108 -24.65 -2.16 20.22
CA HIS A 108 -24.47 -3.60 20.31
C HIS A 108 -25.59 -4.34 19.55
N GLU A 109 -25.43 -5.65 19.34
CA GLU A 109 -26.45 -6.48 18.67
C GLU A 109 -27.80 -6.48 19.41
N ASP A 110 -27.78 -6.25 20.73
CA ASP A 110 -28.98 -6.11 21.57
C ASP A 110 -29.65 -4.72 21.48
N GLY A 111 -29.07 -3.80 20.72
CA GLY A 111 -29.55 -2.42 20.53
C GLY A 111 -29.12 -1.42 21.60
N SER A 112 -28.36 -1.84 22.63
CA SER A 112 -27.79 -0.93 23.62
C SER A 112 -26.71 -0.03 22.99
N PRO A 113 -26.52 1.22 23.46
CA PRO A 113 -25.45 2.09 22.96
C PRO A 113 -24.09 1.45 23.16
N PHE A 114 -23.24 1.48 22.14
CA PHE A 114 -21.85 1.06 22.21
C PHE A 114 -20.95 2.30 22.34
N PRO A 115 -20.38 2.59 23.52
CA PRO A 115 -19.55 3.77 23.71
C PRO A 115 -18.24 3.64 22.93
N GLY A 116 -17.90 4.69 22.16
CA GLY A 116 -16.70 4.69 21.31
C GLY A 116 -15.38 4.40 22.04
N GLU A 117 -15.28 4.74 23.32
CA GLU A 117 -14.11 4.49 24.17
C GLU A 117 -13.85 3.00 24.40
N THR A 118 -14.91 2.19 24.32
CA THR A 118 -14.86 0.73 24.50
C THR A 118 -14.72 -0.02 23.18
N HIS A 119 -14.70 0.70 22.05
CA HIS A 119 -14.50 0.07 20.74
C HIS A 119 -13.15 -0.66 20.70
N PRO A 120 -13.07 -1.89 20.17
CA PRO A 120 -11.85 -2.70 20.15
C PRO A 120 -10.64 -1.97 19.54
N ALA A 121 -10.87 -1.15 18.50
CA ALA A 121 -9.84 -0.33 17.88
C ALA A 121 -9.26 0.72 18.85
N MET A 122 -10.10 1.37 19.66
CA MET A 122 -9.67 2.36 20.66
C MET A 122 -8.96 1.70 21.84
N VAL A 123 -9.46 0.56 22.31
CA VAL A 123 -8.80 -0.21 23.38
C VAL A 123 -7.42 -0.70 22.91
N THR A 124 -7.30 -1.18 21.68
CA THR A 124 -6.01 -1.57 21.09
C THR A 124 -5.05 -0.38 21.03
N LEU A 125 -5.52 0.79 20.57
CA LEU A 125 -4.71 2.01 20.50
C LEU A 125 -4.23 2.48 21.87
N GLN A 126 -5.08 2.40 22.90
CA GLN A 126 -4.74 2.82 24.26
C GLN A 126 -3.81 1.84 24.98
N THR A 127 -4.04 0.53 24.82
CA THR A 127 -3.34 -0.50 25.59
C THR A 127 -2.13 -1.08 24.88
N GLY A 128 -2.02 -0.90 23.56
CA GLY A 128 -1.01 -1.52 22.71
C GLY A 128 -1.17 -3.04 22.54
N LYS A 129 -2.28 -3.62 23.02
CA LYS A 129 -2.57 -5.06 22.96
C LYS A 129 -3.71 -5.32 21.99
N SER A 130 -3.59 -6.34 21.15
CA SER A 130 -4.70 -6.80 20.32
C SER A 130 -5.82 -7.30 21.22
N VAL A 131 -7.03 -6.79 21.03
CA VAL A 131 -8.25 -7.32 21.63
C VAL A 131 -9.02 -8.10 20.57
N SER A 132 -9.50 -9.30 20.93
CA SER A 132 -10.29 -10.19 20.07
C SER A 132 -11.77 -10.09 20.40
#